data_AF-A0A2D8JLW2-F1
#
_entry.id   AF-A0A2D8JLW2-F1
#
_cell.length_a   1.000
_cell.length_b   1.000
_cell.length_c   1.000
_cell.angle_alpha   90.00
_cell.angle_beta   90.00
_cell.angle_gamma   90.00
#
_symmetry.space_group_name_H-M   'P 1'
#
loop_
_entity.id
_entity.type
_entity.pdbx_description
1 polymer ?
#
loop_
_entity_poly.entity_id
_entity_poly.type
_entity_poly.pdbx_seq_one_letter_code
_entity_poly.pdbx_strand_id
1 'polypeptide(L)' 'TLITLLFTGLIYDFGIYYFIGLLIFSFLLVYQHLIIKPNDLSKVNLAFFTTNGIASIIFGIFVIIDVLIR' A
#
# COMPACT_ATOMS: atom_id res chain seq x y z
N THR A 1 9.81 -0.75 1.65
CA THR A 1 8.67 0.01 1.09
C THR A 1 8.01 0.90 2.12
N LEU A 2 7.38 0.38 3.18
CA LEU A 2 6.65 1.21 4.16
C LEU A 2 7.50 2.30 4.80
N ILE A 3 8.70 1.95 5.27
CA ILE A 3 9.65 2.92 5.86
C ILE A 3 10.00 4.01 4.84
N THR A 4 10.32 3.62 3.59
CA THR A 4 10.63 4.56 2.51
C THR A 4 9.47 5.50 2.22
N LEU A 5 8.24 4.98 2.12
CA LEU A 5 7.04 5.79 1.88
C LEU A 5 6.74 6.71 3.06
N LEU A 6 6.92 6.26 4.30
CA LEU A 6 6.79 7.10 5.47
C LEU A 6 7.76 8.28 5.42
N PHE A 7 9.05 8.02 5.13
CA PHE A 7 10.04 9.07 4.97
C PHE A 7 9.73 10.00 3.79
N THR A 8 9.24 9.48 2.67
CA THR A 8 8.78 10.31 1.53
C THR A 8 7.65 11.25 1.96
N GLY A 9 6.65 10.73 2.68
CA GLY A 9 5.57 11.54 3.24
C GLY A 9 6.07 12.70 4.10
N LEU A 10 7.06 12.43 4.96
CA LEU A 10 7.63 13.43 5.87
C LEU A 10 8.56 14.43 5.17
N ILE A 11 9.43 13.99 4.26
CA ILE A 11 10.42 14.85 3.59
C ILE A 11 9.74 15.82 2.61
N TYR A 12 8.73 15.35 1.89
CA TYR A 12 7.98 16.16 0.92
C TYR A 12 6.73 16.81 1.52
N ASP A 13 6.57 16.70 2.84
CA ASP A 13 5.49 17.31 3.61
C ASP A 13 4.09 16.98 3.06
N PHE A 14 3.87 15.75 2.60
CA PHE A 14 2.58 15.35 2.03
C PHE A 14 1.43 15.51 3.04
N GLY A 15 0.22 15.73 2.53
CA GLY A 15 -0.98 15.95 3.32
C GLY A 15 -1.62 14.69 3.88
N ILE A 16 -2.78 14.88 4.51
CA ILE A 16 -3.52 13.82 5.19
C ILE A 16 -3.95 12.69 4.25
N TYR A 17 -4.24 12.98 2.98
CA TYR A 17 -4.71 11.97 2.03
C TYR A 17 -3.59 10.99 1.68
N TYR A 18 -2.35 11.46 1.57
CA TYR A 18 -1.18 10.60 1.42
C TYR A 18 -1.06 9.60 2.58
N PHE A 19 -1.16 10.08 3.82
CA PHE A 19 -1.02 9.23 5.01
C PHE A 19 -2.19 8.24 5.17
N ILE A 20 -3.42 8.62 4.78
CA ILE A 20 -4.55 7.68 4.69
C ILE A 20 -4.25 6.58 3.67
N GLY A 21 -3.77 6.95 2.47
CA GLY A 21 -3.37 5.99 1.45
C GLY A 21 -2.27 5.05 1.95
N LEU A 22 -1.25 5.58 2.64
CA LEU A 22 -0.16 4.80 3.22
C LEU A 22 -0.64 3.82 4.29
N LEU A 23 -1.61 4.22 5.12
CA LEU A 23 -2.23 3.36 6.13
C LEU A 23 -2.99 2.19 5.46
N ILE A 24 -3.81 2.48 4.45
CA ILE A 24 -4.55 1.45 3.70
C ILE A 24 -3.59 0.49 2.99
N PHE A 25 -2.55 1.03 2.35
CA PHE A 25 -1.50 0.24 1.71
C PHE A 25 -0.81 -0.70 2.70
N SER A 26 -0.45 -0.19 3.87
CA SER A 26 0.17 -0.97 4.95
C SER A 26 -0.76 -2.09 5.44
N PHE A 27 -2.04 -1.79 5.61
CA PHE A 27 -3.04 -2.78 6.03
C PHE A 27 -3.19 -3.91 5.00
N LEU A 28 -3.27 -3.57 3.71
CA LEU A 28 -3.37 -4.56 2.63
C LEU A 28 -2.10 -5.45 2.54
N LEU A 29 -0.93 -4.87 2.76
CA LEU A 29 0.31 -5.65 2.85
C LEU A 29 0.30 -6.61 4.03
N VAL A 30 -0.22 -6.23 5.19
CA VAL A 30 -0.37 -7.16 6.32
C VAL A 30 -1.42 -8.23 6.01
N TYR A 31 -2.55 -7.82 5.44
CA TYR A 31 -3.66 -8.72 5.08
C TYR A 31 -3.23 -9.84 4.13
N GLN A 32 -2.35 -9.56 3.17
CA GLN A 32 -1.85 -10.58 2.24
C GLN A 32 -1.10 -11.70 2.99
N HIS A 33 -0.33 -11.37 4.04
CA HIS A 33 0.40 -12.36 4.84
C HIS A 33 -0.55 -13.21 5.69
N LEU A 34 -1.73 -12.67 6.05
CA LEU A 34 -2.76 -13.39 6.80
C LEU A 34 -3.56 -14.37 5.92
N ILE A 35 -3.76 -14.06 4.64
CA ILE A 35 -4.49 -14.94 3.70
C ILE A 35 -3.64 -16.11 3.22
N ILE A 36 -2.33 -15.91 3.06
CA ILE A 36 -1.43 -16.92 2.52
C ILE A 36 -1.42 -18.14 3.46
N LYS A 37 -2.02 -19.24 3.00
CA LYS A 37 -2.02 -20.51 3.73
C LYS A 37 -0.67 -21.21 3.56
N PRO A 38 -0.01 -21.66 4.65
CA PRO A 38 1.29 -22.32 4.55
C PRO A 38 1.21 -23.68 3.83
N ASN A 39 0.02 -24.27 3.72
CA ASN A 39 -0.19 -25.61 3.16
C ASN A 39 -0.41 -25.64 1.63
N ASP A 40 -0.50 -24.49 0.96
CA ASP A 40 -0.62 -24.41 -0.50
C ASP A 40 0.11 -23.16 -1.03
N LEU A 41 1.41 -23.33 -1.28
CA LEU A 41 2.27 -22.27 -1.80
C LEU A 41 2.11 -22.03 -3.31
N SER A 42 1.37 -22.90 -4.02
CA SER A 42 1.27 -22.86 -5.49
C SER A 42 0.64 -21.56 -6.01
N LYS A 43 -0.27 -20.96 -5.23
CA LYS A 43 -1.01 -19.74 -5.58
C LYS A 43 -0.50 -18.47 -4.89
N VAL A 44 0.56 -18.59 -4.07
CA VAL A 44 1.07 -17.48 -3.25
C VAL A 44 1.61 -16.35 -4.11
N ASN A 45 2.37 -16.66 -5.16
CA ASN A 45 2.92 -15.63 -6.04
C ASN A 45 1.81 -14.82 -6.73
N LEU A 46 0.74 -15.46 -7.20
CA LEU A 46 -0.38 -14.78 -7.83
C LEU A 46 -1.16 -13.91 -6.83
N ALA A 47 -1.44 -14.44 -5.63
CA ALA A 47 -2.15 -13.70 -4.59
C ALA A 47 -1.33 -12.50 -4.07
N PHE A 48 -0.02 -12.66 -3.95
CA PHE A 48 0.91 -11.60 -3.60
C PHE A 48 0.92 -10.51 -4.67
N PHE A 49 1.07 -10.87 -5.96
CA PHE A 49 1.10 -9.89 -7.05
C PHE A 49 -0.21 -9.11 -7.16
N THR A 50 -1.34 -9.81 -6.99
CA THR A 50 -2.67 -9.20 -7.05
C THR A 50 -2.90 -8.23 -5.91
N THR A 51 -2.57 -8.63 -4.66
CA THR A 51 -2.77 -7.76 -3.49
C THR A 51 -1.86 -6.53 -3.52
N ASN A 52 -0.58 -6.70 -3.91
CA ASN A 52 0.33 -5.58 -4.09
C ASN A 52 -0.11 -4.64 -5.21
N GLY A 53 -0.64 -5.17 -6.32
CA GLY A 53 -1.17 -4.38 -7.43
C GLY A 53 -2.36 -3.52 -6.99
N ILE A 54 -3.35 -4.12 -6.32
CA ILE A 54 -4.51 -3.39 -5.78
C ILE A 54 -4.08 -2.34 -4.77
N ALA A 55 -3.21 -2.70 -3.82
CA ALA A 55 -2.70 -1.76 -2.82
C ALA A 55 -2.02 -0.56 -3.48
N SER A 56 -1.18 -0.79 -4.49
CA SER A 56 -0.45 0.28 -5.19
C SER A 56 -1.38 1.23 -5.95
N ILE A 57 -2.43 0.71 -6.60
CA ILE A 57 -3.44 1.53 -7.30
C ILE A 57 -4.17 2.42 -6.30
N ILE A 58 -4.65 1.85 -5.19
CA ILE A 58 -5.35 2.61 -4.14
C ILE A 58 -4.44 3.70 -3.58
N PHE A 59 -3.19 3.35 -3.23
CA PHE A 59 -2.23 4.33 -2.73
C PHE A 59 -1.96 5.44 -3.74
N GLY A 60 -1.78 5.10 -5.02
CA GLY A 60 -1.58 6.08 -6.09
C GLY A 60 -2.74 7.05 -6.24
N ILE A 61 -3.98 6.59 -6.12
CA ILE A 61 -5.18 7.45 -6.12
C ILE A 61 -5.12 8.46 -4.97
N PHE A 62 -4.80 8.01 -3.75
CA PHE A 62 -4.68 8.91 -2.59
C PHE A 62 -3.55 9.93 -2.75
N VAL A 63 -2.41 9.53 -3.32
CA VAL A 63 -1.30 10.45 -3.63
C VAL A 63 -1.73 11.50 -4.66
N ILE A 64 -2.41 11.09 -5.74
CA ILE A 64 -2.93 12.02 -6.76
C ILE A 64 -3.93 12.99 -6.13
N ILE A 65 -4.85 12.50 -5.30
CA ILE A 65 -5.81 13.34 -4.57
C ILE A 65 -5.08 14.35 -3.68
N ASP A 66 -4.09 13.91 -2.92
CA ASP A 66 -3.31 14.78 -2.04
C ASP A 66 -2.61 15.90 -2.83
N VAL A 67 -1.97 15.56 -3.96
CA VAL A 67 -1.30 16.52 -4.85
C VAL A 67 -2.26 17.49 -5.52
N LEU A 68 -3.50 17.06 -5.82
CA LEU A 68 -4.50 17.92 -6.48
C LEU A 68 -5.23 18.85 -5.51
N ILE A 69 -5.39 18.45 -4.24
CA ILE A 69 -6.10 19.23 -3.22
C ILE A 69 -5.17 20.22 -2.51
N ARG A 70 -3.87 19.94 -2.52
CA ARG A 70 -2.83 20.76 -1.91
C ARG A 70 -2.33 21.85 -2.86
#